data_AF-A0A2Z3IEF6-F1
#
_entry.id   AF-A0A2Z3IEF6-F1
#
_cell.length_a   1.000
_cell.length_b   1.000
_cell.length_c   1.000
_cell.angle_alpha   90.00
_cell.angle_beta   90.00
_cell.angle_gamma   90.00
#
_symmetry.space_group_name_H-M   'P 1'
#
loop_
_entity.id
_entity.type
_entity.pdbx_description
1 polymer ?
#
loop_
_entity_poly.entity_id
_entity_poly.type
_entity_poly.pdbx_seq_one_letter_code
_entity_poly.pdbx_strand_id
1 'polypeptide(L)'
;MDTPCLTTDAARRALGFLTLDETIRLADRGVTIPAPHSVLVSPGISLAEGVALWPGTVLQCLDGGHLSLAAGTICFPGTRIVSKGGRIEIGPGVEIGDEGGFTIKAERGADITVGAGARLLGGGSLNLSNRIGRGAQILGPIRCQNCSLGDGGTYRDPDPDSRGGVLKGVGVARDLEVLKGQVIQAFGLFAEAPMRPQSYFHPPEKN
;
A
#
# COMPACT_ATOMS: atom_id res chain seq x y z
N MET A 1 -11.31 36.65 23.40
CA MET A 1 -10.62 35.37 23.67
C MET A 1 -9.96 34.97 22.37
N ASP A 2 -8.66 35.22 22.25
CA ASP A 2 -7.91 34.87 21.04
C ASP A 2 -7.66 33.36 21.06
N THR A 3 -8.24 32.65 20.11
CA THR A 3 -7.91 31.24 19.88
C THR A 3 -6.46 31.19 19.42
N PRO A 4 -5.54 30.51 20.12
CA PRO A 4 -4.17 30.40 19.66
C PRO A 4 -4.17 29.67 18.30
N CYS A 5 -3.78 30.39 17.24
CA CYS A 5 -3.50 29.79 15.95
C CYS A 5 -2.24 28.93 16.13
N LEU A 6 -2.42 27.61 16.19
CA LEU A 6 -1.29 26.68 16.22
C LEU A 6 -0.48 26.88 14.93
N THR A 7 0.82 27.12 15.07
CA THR A 7 1.73 27.07 13.93
C THR A 7 1.64 25.68 13.28
N THR A 8 1.91 25.58 11.98
CA THR A 8 1.82 24.31 11.23
C THR A 8 2.61 23.20 11.91
N ASP A 9 3.79 23.48 12.45
CA ASP A 9 4.60 22.50 13.18
C ASP A 9 4.04 22.11 14.53
N ALA A 10 3.39 23.03 15.26
CA ALA A 10 2.71 22.68 16.50
C ALA A 10 1.55 21.71 16.23
N ALA A 11 0.80 21.93 15.15
CA ALA A 11 -0.26 21.00 14.71
C ALA A 11 0.31 19.64 14.28
N ARG A 12 1.41 19.61 13.50
CA ARG A 12 2.08 18.36 13.10
C ARG A 12 2.54 17.54 14.30
N ARG A 13 3.22 18.18 15.26
CA ARG A 13 3.69 17.51 16.48
C ARG A 13 2.53 17.00 17.35
N ALA A 14 1.47 17.79 17.51
CA ALA A 14 0.29 17.39 18.28
C ALA A 14 -0.39 16.12 17.70
N LEU A 15 -0.26 15.90 16.40
CA LEU A 15 -0.79 14.73 15.69
C LEU A 15 0.25 13.58 15.54
N GLY A 16 1.45 13.73 16.11
CA GLY A 16 2.50 12.71 16.08
C GLY A 16 3.27 12.63 14.75
N PHE A 17 3.39 13.74 14.03
CA PHE A 17 4.13 13.85 12.78
C PHE A 17 5.43 14.66 12.94
N LEU A 18 6.39 14.40 12.06
CA LEU A 18 7.56 15.24 11.82
C LEU A 18 7.13 16.68 11.50
N THR A 19 7.93 17.64 11.93
CA THR A 19 7.85 19.05 11.48
C THR A 19 8.06 19.17 9.97
N LEU A 20 7.79 20.34 9.40
CA LEU A 20 8.08 20.60 7.98
C LEU A 20 9.58 20.42 7.69
N ASP A 21 10.47 21.01 8.50
CA ASP A 21 11.92 20.93 8.30
C ASP A 21 12.45 19.49 8.42
N GLU A 22 11.94 18.70 9.37
CA GLU A 22 12.28 17.28 9.47
C GLU A 22 11.77 16.47 8.27
N THR A 23 10.60 16.83 7.73
CA THR A 23 10.05 16.19 6.53
C THR A 23 10.90 16.51 5.30
N ILE A 24 11.37 17.75 5.16
CA ILE A 24 12.29 18.17 4.07
C ILE A 24 13.60 17.38 4.14
N ARG A 25 14.16 17.21 5.35
CA ARG A 25 15.41 16.46 5.57
C ARG A 25 15.33 14.96 5.25
N LEU A 26 14.15 14.41 4.96
CA LEU A 26 14.05 13.05 4.41
C LEU A 26 14.72 12.95 3.03
N ALA A 27 14.84 14.06 2.29
CA ALA A 27 15.56 14.11 1.02
C ALA A 27 17.06 13.79 1.16
N ASP A 28 17.68 14.13 2.31
CA ASP A 28 19.08 13.80 2.61
C ASP A 28 19.31 12.28 2.70
N ARG A 29 18.23 11.52 2.87
CA ARG A 29 18.22 10.05 2.90
C ARG A 29 17.77 9.42 1.58
N GLY A 30 17.65 10.22 0.51
CA GLY A 30 17.24 9.77 -0.81
C GLY A 30 15.74 9.57 -0.98
N VAL A 31 14.90 10.11 -0.08
CA VAL A 31 13.44 10.09 -0.24
C VAL A 31 13.00 11.27 -1.13
N THR A 32 12.20 11.00 -2.15
CA THR A 32 11.67 12.04 -3.05
C THR A 32 10.31 12.54 -2.55
N ILE A 33 10.22 13.83 -2.24
CA ILE A 33 8.98 14.47 -1.75
C ILE A 33 8.75 15.79 -2.50
N PRO A 34 7.95 15.80 -3.58
CA PRO A 34 7.77 16.99 -4.41
C PRO A 34 7.11 18.17 -3.68
N ALA A 35 6.27 17.91 -2.67
CA ALA A 35 5.60 18.94 -1.89
C ALA A 35 5.56 18.58 -0.38
N PRO A 36 6.66 18.78 0.36
CA PRO A 36 6.79 18.32 1.75
C PRO A 36 5.70 18.83 2.71
N HIS A 37 5.15 20.01 2.46
CA HIS A 37 4.07 20.60 3.26
C HIS A 37 2.76 19.80 3.21
N SER A 38 2.57 18.97 2.18
CA SER A 38 1.35 18.17 1.95
C SER A 38 1.52 16.69 2.34
N VAL A 39 2.67 16.32 2.89
CA VAL A 39 2.98 14.96 3.33
C VAL A 39 3.09 14.93 4.84
N LEU A 40 2.55 13.88 5.46
CA LEU A 40 2.60 13.66 6.90
C LEU A 40 3.31 12.33 7.17
N VAL A 41 4.40 12.37 7.94
CA VAL A 41 5.21 11.20 8.28
C VAL A 41 5.44 11.20 9.78
N SER A 42 5.16 10.11 10.47
CA SER A 42 5.54 9.95 11.88
C SER A 42 7.05 9.75 12.04
N PRO A 43 7.64 10.19 13.17
CA PRO A 43 9.02 9.85 13.49
C PRO A 43 9.22 8.33 13.60
N GLY A 44 10.43 7.85 13.31
CA GLY A 44 10.82 6.45 13.45
C GLY A 44 10.41 5.52 12.30
N ILE A 45 9.66 6.00 11.31
CA ILE A 45 9.34 5.21 10.11
C ILE A 45 10.61 4.94 9.29
N SER A 46 10.80 3.68 8.90
CA SER A 46 11.94 3.27 8.08
C SER A 46 11.64 3.48 6.61
N LEU A 47 12.20 4.55 6.02
CA LEU A 47 12.14 4.83 4.58
C LEU A 47 13.51 4.57 3.96
N ALA A 48 13.55 3.70 2.95
CA ALA A 48 14.73 3.44 2.15
C ALA A 48 14.94 4.50 1.06
N GLU A 49 16.13 4.50 0.46
CA GLU A 49 16.46 5.35 -0.70
C GLU A 49 15.52 5.07 -1.88
N GLY A 50 15.17 6.13 -2.63
CA GLY A 50 14.30 6.03 -3.79
C GLY A 50 12.81 5.88 -3.48
N VAL A 51 12.42 5.87 -2.20
CA VAL A 51 11.00 6.00 -1.84
C VAL A 51 10.48 7.36 -2.32
N ALA A 52 9.34 7.36 -2.99
CA ALA A 52 8.68 8.57 -3.47
C ALA A 52 7.33 8.77 -2.76
N LEU A 53 7.17 9.93 -2.12
CA LEU A 53 5.95 10.31 -1.41
C LEU A 53 5.28 11.48 -2.16
N TRP A 54 4.21 11.18 -2.88
CA TRP A 54 3.44 12.21 -3.58
C TRP A 54 2.60 13.05 -2.61
N PRO A 55 2.17 14.26 -3.03
CA PRO A 55 1.33 15.13 -2.22
C PRO A 55 0.09 14.42 -1.67
N GLY A 56 -0.23 14.65 -0.40
CA GLY A 56 -1.37 14.01 0.27
C GLY A 56 -1.09 12.61 0.84
N THR A 57 0.15 12.13 0.80
CA THR A 57 0.55 10.88 1.45
C THR A 57 0.62 11.03 2.97
N VAL A 58 0.07 10.05 3.70
CA VAL A 58 0.13 9.98 5.17
C VAL A 58 0.74 8.64 5.61
N LEU A 59 1.86 8.70 6.31
CA LEU A 59 2.51 7.55 6.93
C LEU A 59 2.54 7.77 8.45
N GLN A 60 1.84 6.91 9.20
CA GLN A 60 1.63 7.11 10.63
C GLN A 60 1.98 5.86 11.44
N CYS A 61 2.78 6.05 12.49
CA CYS A 61 3.05 5.03 13.51
C CYS A 61 2.47 5.51 14.85
N LEU A 62 1.66 4.66 15.47
CA LEU A 62 0.98 4.91 16.74
C LEU A 62 1.19 3.69 17.66
N ASP A 63 1.13 3.91 18.97
CA ASP A 63 1.11 2.85 20.00
C ASP A 63 2.21 1.77 19.85
N GLY A 64 3.41 2.17 19.42
CA GLY A 64 4.55 1.28 19.19
C GLY A 64 4.48 0.45 17.89
N GLY A 65 3.64 0.86 16.94
CA GLY A 65 3.53 0.21 15.63
C GLY A 65 4.80 0.34 14.78
N HIS A 66 5.05 -0.66 13.94
CA HIS A 66 6.16 -0.68 12.99
C HIS A 66 5.66 -0.42 11.56
N LEU A 67 6.40 0.42 10.83
CA LEU A 67 6.18 0.70 9.41
C LEU A 67 7.52 0.87 8.69
N SER A 68 7.73 0.10 7.63
CA SER A 68 8.89 0.22 6.75
C SER A 68 8.50 0.20 5.27
N LEU A 69 9.09 1.09 4.47
CA LEU A 69 8.99 1.13 3.02
C LEU A 69 10.38 0.92 2.42
N ALA A 70 10.52 -0.14 1.63
CA ALA A 70 11.77 -0.47 0.96
C ALA A 70 11.96 0.34 -0.34
N ALA A 71 13.16 0.20 -0.93
CA ALA A 71 13.65 1.08 -1.98
C ALA A 71 12.74 1.11 -3.22
N GLY A 72 12.61 2.29 -3.83
CA GLY A 72 11.80 2.49 -5.04
C GLY A 72 10.28 2.36 -4.85
N THR A 73 9.78 2.25 -3.61
CA THR A 73 8.34 2.26 -3.33
C THR A 73 7.75 3.64 -3.66
N ILE A 74 6.61 3.67 -4.34
CA ILE A 74 5.92 4.90 -4.71
C ILE A 74 4.57 4.95 -4.01
N CYS A 75 4.36 5.97 -3.19
CA CYS A 75 3.07 6.30 -2.60
C CYS A 75 2.47 7.48 -3.38
N PHE A 76 1.44 7.20 -4.19
CA PHE A 76 0.69 8.18 -4.95
C PHE A 76 -0.30 8.96 -4.05
N PRO A 77 -0.86 10.08 -4.53
CA PRO A 77 -1.78 10.90 -3.73
C PRO A 77 -2.94 10.12 -3.11
N GLY A 78 -3.29 10.47 -1.88
CA GLY A 78 -4.35 9.79 -1.12
C GLY A 78 -3.92 8.44 -0.49
N THR A 79 -2.65 8.05 -0.62
CA THR A 79 -2.09 6.92 0.12
C THR A 79 -2.06 7.20 1.62
N ARG A 80 -2.66 6.32 2.41
CA ARG A 80 -2.65 6.38 3.88
C ARG A 80 -2.20 5.06 4.46
N ILE A 81 -1.08 5.05 5.18
CA ILE A 81 -0.54 3.87 5.85
C ILE A 81 -0.46 4.15 7.35
N VAL A 82 -1.17 3.36 8.15
CA VAL A 82 -1.27 3.55 9.60
C VAL A 82 -0.95 2.24 10.31
N SER A 83 0.13 2.24 11.08
CA SER A 83 0.49 1.15 11.98
C SER A 83 0.20 1.57 13.43
N LYS A 84 -0.81 0.97 14.07
CA LYS A 84 -1.21 1.25 15.45
C LYS A 84 -0.98 0.02 16.32
N GLY A 85 0.26 -0.12 16.81
CA GLY A 85 0.73 -1.31 17.53
C GLY A 85 0.81 -2.60 16.69
N GLY A 86 0.58 -2.51 15.37
CA GLY A 86 0.76 -3.60 14.41
C GLY A 86 2.09 -3.49 13.67
N ARG A 87 2.27 -4.33 12.65
CA ARG A 87 3.45 -4.31 11.77
C ARG A 87 3.03 -4.20 10.31
N ILE A 88 3.65 -3.27 9.58
CA ILE A 88 3.48 -3.11 8.14
C ILE A 88 4.86 -3.08 7.50
N GLU A 89 5.08 -3.98 6.53
CA GLU A 89 6.31 -4.03 5.75
C GLU A 89 6.00 -3.99 4.25
N ILE A 90 6.49 -2.95 3.59
CA ILE A 90 6.34 -2.75 2.15
C ILE A 90 7.69 -3.03 1.47
N GLY A 91 7.72 -4.03 0.60
CA GLY A 91 8.86 -4.44 -0.19
C GLY A 91 9.22 -3.45 -1.29
N PRO A 92 10.35 -3.68 -2.00
CA PRO A 92 10.88 -2.70 -2.95
C PRO A 92 10.01 -2.60 -4.21
N GLY A 93 9.98 -1.40 -4.80
CA GLY A 93 9.29 -1.15 -6.07
C GLY A 93 7.78 -1.35 -6.04
N VAL A 94 7.14 -1.23 -4.86
CA VAL A 94 5.68 -1.32 -4.75
C VAL A 94 5.04 -0.01 -5.19
N GLU A 95 3.95 -0.09 -5.95
CA GLU A 95 3.13 1.05 -6.34
C GLU A 95 1.85 1.07 -5.48
N ILE A 96 1.60 2.17 -4.77
CA ILE A 96 0.47 2.30 -3.85
C ILE A 96 -0.34 3.54 -4.18
N GLY A 97 -1.63 3.34 -4.39
CA GLY A 97 -2.62 4.41 -4.46
C GLY A 97 -2.72 5.13 -5.80
N ASP A 98 -2.10 4.61 -6.86
CA ASP A 98 -2.35 5.14 -8.20
C ASP A 98 -3.86 5.00 -8.53
N GLU A 99 -4.41 6.01 -9.19
CA GLU A 99 -5.82 6.08 -9.58
C GLU A 99 -6.83 5.92 -8.41
N GLY A 100 -6.63 6.59 -7.27
CA GLY A 100 -7.68 6.71 -6.23
C GLY A 100 -7.21 6.57 -4.78
N GLY A 101 -5.91 6.61 -4.52
CA GLY A 101 -5.35 6.39 -3.19
C GLY A 101 -5.46 4.93 -2.74
N PHE A 102 -4.95 4.65 -1.54
CA PHE A 102 -5.05 3.32 -0.93
C PHE A 102 -4.85 3.42 0.57
N THR A 103 -5.62 2.68 1.37
CA THR A 103 -5.47 2.68 2.84
C THR A 103 -4.91 1.36 3.36
N ILE A 104 -3.78 1.38 4.04
CA ILE A 104 -3.20 0.20 4.72
C ILE A 104 -3.24 0.47 6.22
N LYS A 105 -3.91 -0.39 6.98
CA LYS A 105 -4.05 -0.21 8.43
C LYS A 105 -3.81 -1.50 9.19
N ALA A 106 -2.77 -1.52 10.01
CA ALA A 106 -2.47 -2.59 10.94
C ALA A 106 -2.72 -2.12 12.37
N GLU A 107 -3.68 -2.75 13.05
CA GLU A 107 -3.93 -2.57 14.48
C GLU A 107 -3.05 -3.54 15.29
N ARG A 108 -3.12 -3.45 16.63
CA ARG A 108 -2.37 -4.32 17.54
C ARG A 108 -2.55 -5.80 17.19
N GLY A 109 -1.43 -6.50 16.96
CA GLY A 109 -1.41 -7.93 16.62
C GLY A 109 -1.62 -8.24 15.14
N ALA A 110 -1.92 -7.25 14.29
CA ALA A 110 -1.98 -7.45 12.84
C ALA A 110 -0.58 -7.34 12.21
N ASP A 111 -0.32 -8.18 11.22
CA ASP A 111 0.87 -8.14 10.37
C ASP A 111 0.46 -8.03 8.90
N ILE A 112 0.89 -6.95 8.24
CA ILE A 112 0.67 -6.71 6.82
C ILE A 112 2.03 -6.69 6.12
N THR A 113 2.22 -7.63 5.20
CA THR A 113 3.40 -7.67 4.33
C THR A 113 2.99 -7.47 2.88
N VAL A 114 3.75 -6.65 2.15
CA VAL A 114 3.57 -6.41 0.72
C VAL A 114 4.90 -6.69 0.02
N GLY A 115 4.91 -7.70 -0.86
CA GLY A 115 6.10 -8.17 -1.55
C GLY A 115 6.56 -7.20 -2.64
N ALA A 116 7.79 -7.42 -3.11
CA ALA A 116 8.41 -6.57 -4.12
C ALA A 116 7.58 -6.46 -5.41
N GLY A 117 7.53 -5.27 -6.00
CA GLY A 117 6.85 -5.05 -7.29
C GLY A 117 5.34 -5.26 -7.29
N ALA A 118 4.70 -5.34 -6.12
CA ALA A 118 3.25 -5.42 -5.99
C ALA A 118 2.58 -4.09 -6.36
N ARG A 119 1.29 -4.15 -6.73
CA ARG A 119 0.48 -2.96 -7.07
C ARG A 119 -0.80 -2.93 -6.25
N LEU A 120 -1.01 -1.84 -5.52
CA LEU A 120 -2.16 -1.61 -4.66
C LEU A 120 -2.89 -0.35 -5.14
N LEU A 121 -3.80 -0.49 -6.11
CA LEU A 121 -4.31 0.64 -6.90
C LEU A 121 -5.84 0.72 -6.83
N GLY A 122 -6.38 1.89 -7.15
CA GLY A 122 -7.82 2.05 -7.35
C GLY A 122 -8.67 2.23 -6.08
N GLY A 123 -8.13 2.77 -4.99
CA GLY A 123 -8.94 3.15 -3.81
C GLY A 123 -9.27 2.00 -2.85
N GLY A 124 -8.48 0.93 -2.84
CA GLY A 124 -8.66 -0.21 -1.95
C GLY A 124 -8.17 0.00 -0.51
N SER A 125 -8.28 -1.06 0.30
CA SER A 125 -7.67 -1.07 1.63
C SER A 125 -7.21 -2.46 2.09
N LEU A 126 -6.18 -2.48 2.93
CA LEU A 126 -5.76 -3.64 3.72
C LEU A 126 -6.06 -3.36 5.20
N ASN A 127 -6.85 -4.23 5.85
CA ASN A 127 -7.08 -4.20 7.29
C ASN A 127 -6.86 -5.60 7.88
N LEU A 128 -6.66 -5.69 9.20
CA LEU A 128 -6.23 -6.93 9.87
C LEU A 128 -4.90 -7.42 9.27
N SER A 129 -4.60 -8.71 9.34
CA SER A 129 -3.39 -9.25 8.72
C SER A 129 -3.59 -9.48 7.22
N ASN A 130 -2.57 -9.25 6.41
CA ASN A 130 -2.60 -9.57 4.97
C ASN A 130 -1.19 -9.92 4.49
N ARG A 131 -1.08 -10.89 3.59
CA ARG A 131 0.17 -11.19 2.86
C ARG A 131 -0.05 -10.93 1.39
N ILE A 132 0.46 -9.83 0.88
CA ILE A 132 0.43 -9.53 -0.55
C ILE A 132 1.77 -9.97 -1.13
N GLY A 133 1.76 -11.01 -1.96
CA GLY A 133 2.99 -11.60 -2.50
C GLY A 133 3.78 -10.70 -3.44
N ARG A 134 4.99 -11.14 -3.78
CA ARG A 134 5.82 -10.50 -4.82
C ARG A 134 5.04 -10.44 -6.14
N GLY A 135 4.97 -9.26 -6.76
CA GLY A 135 4.29 -9.04 -8.03
C GLY A 135 2.77 -9.16 -7.98
N ALA A 136 2.18 -9.39 -6.81
CA ALA A 136 0.72 -9.50 -6.64
C ALA A 136 0.04 -8.13 -6.83
N GLN A 137 -1.27 -8.16 -7.12
CA GLN A 137 -2.01 -6.96 -7.45
C GLN A 137 -3.38 -6.91 -6.76
N ILE A 138 -3.73 -5.73 -6.25
CA ILE A 138 -5.08 -5.36 -5.84
C ILE A 138 -5.49 -4.18 -6.70
N LEU A 139 -6.49 -4.39 -7.54
CA LEU A 139 -6.89 -3.46 -8.61
C LEU A 139 -8.35 -3.05 -8.42
N GLY A 140 -8.55 -1.89 -7.80
CA GLY A 140 -9.86 -1.28 -7.56
C GLY A 140 -10.20 -1.18 -6.07
N PRO A 141 -11.40 -0.64 -5.76
CA PRO A 141 -11.80 -0.34 -4.38
C PRO A 141 -12.23 -1.62 -3.64
N ILE A 142 -11.22 -2.40 -3.24
CA ILE A 142 -11.36 -3.71 -2.60
C ILE A 142 -10.90 -3.59 -1.15
N ARG A 143 -11.77 -3.96 -0.20
CA ARG A 143 -11.41 -4.08 1.21
C ARG A 143 -10.92 -5.50 1.48
N CYS A 144 -9.62 -5.67 1.67
CA CYS A 144 -8.98 -6.94 1.99
C CYS A 144 -8.81 -7.10 3.50
N GLN A 145 -9.14 -8.30 3.99
CA GLN A 145 -9.09 -8.68 5.39
C GLN A 145 -8.62 -10.14 5.48
N ASN A 146 -7.47 -10.40 6.11
CA ASN A 146 -6.90 -11.75 6.23
C ASN A 146 -6.69 -12.44 4.87
N CYS A 147 -6.28 -11.68 3.84
CA CYS A 147 -6.04 -12.23 2.52
C CYS A 147 -4.56 -12.58 2.31
N SER A 148 -4.31 -13.64 1.54
CA SER A 148 -2.99 -14.04 1.05
C SER A 148 -3.01 -14.08 -0.47
N LEU A 149 -2.16 -13.29 -1.12
CA LEU A 149 -1.95 -13.32 -2.57
C LEU A 149 -0.57 -13.95 -2.84
N GLY A 150 -0.54 -14.96 -3.71
CA GLY A 150 0.64 -15.74 -4.02
C GLY A 150 1.74 -14.94 -4.73
N ASP A 151 2.98 -15.33 -4.49
CA ASP A 151 4.16 -14.74 -5.12
C ASP A 151 4.25 -15.12 -6.60
N GLY A 152 4.75 -14.20 -7.44
CA GLY A 152 5.03 -14.47 -8.85
C GLY A 152 5.81 -13.34 -9.52
N GLY A 153 5.84 -13.36 -10.85
CA GLY A 153 6.30 -12.23 -11.66
C GLY A 153 5.45 -10.98 -11.42
N THR A 154 5.96 -9.80 -11.77
CA THR A 154 5.16 -8.57 -11.72
C THR A 154 4.17 -8.54 -12.88
N TYR A 155 3.29 -7.55 -12.93
CA TYR A 155 2.40 -7.31 -14.07
C TYR A 155 3.11 -7.18 -15.44
N ARG A 156 4.44 -6.97 -15.43
CA ARG A 156 5.29 -6.89 -16.62
C ARG A 156 5.81 -8.24 -17.11
N ASP A 157 5.61 -9.31 -16.35
CA ASP A 157 6.03 -10.65 -16.78
C ASP A 157 5.27 -11.04 -18.06
N PRO A 158 5.96 -11.52 -19.11
CA PRO A 158 5.33 -11.85 -20.38
C PRO A 158 4.32 -13.00 -20.26
N ASP A 159 4.55 -13.95 -19.34
CA ASP A 159 3.59 -15.02 -19.08
C ASP A 159 2.62 -14.59 -17.98
N PRO A 160 1.31 -14.38 -18.29
CA PRO A 160 0.34 -13.94 -17.30
C PRO A 160 0.20 -14.92 -16.12
N ASP A 161 0.32 -16.22 -16.36
CA ASP A 161 0.12 -17.24 -15.32
C ASP A 161 1.36 -17.44 -14.43
N SER A 162 2.48 -16.80 -14.79
CA SER A 162 3.67 -16.72 -13.95
C SER A 162 3.60 -15.59 -12.91
N ARG A 163 2.66 -14.64 -13.07
CA ARG A 163 2.53 -13.41 -12.25
C ARG A 163 2.03 -13.70 -10.84
N GLY A 164 2.16 -12.73 -9.94
CA GLY A 164 1.58 -12.80 -8.60
C GLY A 164 0.04 -12.86 -8.62
N GLY A 165 -0.56 -13.32 -7.53
CA GLY A 165 -2.02 -13.41 -7.40
C GLY A 165 -2.71 -12.04 -7.51
N VAL A 166 -3.94 -12.01 -8.03
CA VAL A 166 -4.66 -10.76 -8.33
C VAL A 166 -6.07 -10.74 -7.76
N LEU A 167 -6.42 -9.64 -7.10
CA LEU A 167 -7.81 -9.26 -6.83
C LEU A 167 -8.18 -8.07 -7.72
N LYS A 168 -9.28 -8.15 -8.46
CA LYS A 168 -9.73 -7.10 -9.37
C LYS A 168 -11.23 -6.80 -9.23
N GLY A 169 -11.59 -5.52 -9.21
CA GLY A 169 -12.98 -5.08 -9.17
C GLY A 169 -13.29 -4.22 -7.95
N VAL A 170 -14.44 -4.42 -7.32
CA VAL A 170 -14.93 -3.60 -6.20
C VAL A 170 -15.63 -4.46 -5.17
N GLY A 171 -15.36 -4.24 -3.88
CA GLY A 171 -16.11 -4.87 -2.80
C GLY A 171 -15.24 -5.39 -1.65
N VAL A 172 -15.51 -6.60 -1.17
CA VAL A 172 -14.88 -7.17 0.03
C VAL A 172 -14.23 -8.51 -0.29
N ALA A 173 -12.94 -8.61 0.02
CA ALA A 173 -12.17 -9.84 0.05
C ALA A 173 -11.85 -10.16 1.51
N ARG A 174 -12.27 -11.32 2.00
CA ARG A 174 -12.03 -11.74 3.37
C ARG A 174 -11.67 -13.21 3.42
N ASP A 175 -10.61 -13.53 4.17
CA ASP A 175 -10.15 -14.91 4.41
C ASP A 175 -9.92 -15.67 3.08
N LEU A 176 -9.31 -14.98 2.10
CA LEU A 176 -9.06 -15.53 0.76
C LEU A 176 -7.58 -15.81 0.54
N GLU A 177 -7.31 -16.93 -0.13
CA GLU A 177 -6.02 -17.25 -0.72
C GLU A 177 -6.14 -17.19 -2.24
N VAL A 178 -5.36 -16.33 -2.90
CA VAL A 178 -5.27 -16.24 -4.35
C VAL A 178 -3.91 -16.75 -4.78
N LEU A 179 -3.87 -17.85 -5.52
CA LEU A 179 -2.61 -18.48 -5.92
C LEU A 179 -1.86 -17.65 -6.97
N LYS A 180 -0.58 -17.98 -7.15
CA LYS A 180 0.24 -17.48 -8.28
C LYS A 180 -0.51 -17.69 -9.61
N GLY A 181 -0.46 -16.70 -10.47
CA GLY A 181 -1.08 -16.74 -11.80
C GLY A 181 -2.61 -16.70 -11.77
N GLN A 182 -3.24 -16.60 -10.60
CA GLN A 182 -4.69 -16.59 -10.47
C GLN A 182 -5.24 -15.19 -10.22
N VAL A 183 -6.49 -14.99 -10.65
CA VAL A 183 -7.27 -13.77 -10.47
C VAL A 183 -8.62 -14.16 -9.88
N ILE A 184 -9.07 -13.40 -8.89
CA ILE A 184 -10.49 -13.30 -8.58
C ILE A 184 -10.96 -11.92 -9.04
N GLN A 185 -11.90 -11.90 -9.99
CA GLN A 185 -12.55 -10.68 -10.42
C GLN A 185 -14.00 -10.66 -9.93
N ALA A 186 -14.37 -9.65 -9.15
CA ALA A 186 -15.69 -9.58 -8.52
C ALA A 186 -16.23 -8.16 -8.37
N PHE A 187 -17.57 -8.06 -8.25
CA PHE A 187 -18.30 -6.87 -7.86
C PHE A 187 -19.18 -7.24 -6.65
N GLY A 188 -18.71 -6.93 -5.45
CA GLY A 188 -19.35 -7.36 -4.20
C GLY A 188 -18.46 -8.30 -3.38
N LEU A 189 -18.93 -9.51 -3.10
CA LEU A 189 -18.21 -10.49 -2.27
C LEU A 189 -17.27 -11.32 -3.15
N PHE A 190 -15.96 -11.21 -2.89
CA PHE A 190 -14.96 -11.95 -3.67
C PHE A 190 -14.99 -13.46 -3.42
N ALA A 191 -15.49 -13.90 -2.25
CA ALA A 191 -15.62 -15.31 -1.92
C ALA A 191 -16.63 -16.07 -2.82
N GLU A 192 -17.53 -15.36 -3.49
CA GLU A 192 -18.54 -15.94 -4.39
C GLU A 192 -18.07 -15.97 -5.86
N ALA A 193 -16.95 -15.31 -6.16
CA ALA A 193 -16.45 -15.20 -7.53
C ALA A 193 -15.48 -16.35 -7.86
N PRO A 194 -15.47 -16.82 -9.12
CA PRO A 194 -14.55 -17.87 -9.53
C PRO A 194 -13.12 -17.35 -9.57
N MET A 195 -12.20 -18.18 -9.10
CA MET A 195 -10.77 -18.02 -9.35
C MET A 195 -10.43 -18.50 -10.76
N ARG A 196 -9.69 -17.70 -11.52
CA ARG A 196 -9.33 -17.99 -12.92
C ARG A 196 -7.86 -17.71 -13.18
N PRO A 197 -7.21 -18.44 -14.09
CA PRO A 197 -5.86 -18.09 -14.53
C PRO A 197 -5.84 -16.70 -15.17
N GLN A 198 -4.72 -16.00 -15.06
CA GLN A 198 -4.53 -14.68 -15.65
C GLN A 198 -4.60 -14.70 -17.18
N SER A 199 -4.17 -15.79 -17.81
CA SER A 199 -4.30 -16.03 -19.26
C SER A 199 -5.76 -16.00 -19.74
N TYR A 200 -6.74 -16.21 -18.85
CA TYR A 200 -8.16 -15.99 -19.18
C TYR A 200 -8.45 -14.53 -19.55
N PHE A 201 -7.77 -13.58 -18.91
CA PHE A 201 -7.92 -12.13 -19.12
C PHE A 201 -6.88 -11.55 -20.10
N HIS A 202 -5.81 -12.31 -20.35
CA HIS A 202 -4.71 -11.98 -21.26
C HIS A 202 -4.45 -13.17 -22.20
N PRO A 203 -5.38 -13.48 -23.12
CA PRO A 203 -5.22 -14.61 -24.00
C PRO A 203 -3.96 -14.42 -24.88
N PRO A 204 -3.19 -15.49 -25.14
CA PRO A 204 -2.08 -15.41 -26.07
C PRO A 204 -2.58 -14.96 -27.45
N GLU A 205 -1.78 -14.18 -28.15
CA GLU A 205 -2.07 -13.81 -29.53
C GLU A 205 -2.27 -15.09 -30.35
N LYS A 206 -3.38 -15.16 -31.09
CA LYS A 206 -3.60 -16.27 -32.01
C LYS A 206 -2.66 -16.07 -33.20
N ASN A 207 -1.70 -16.99 -33.34
CA ASN A 207 -0.92 -17.14 -34.58
C ASN A 207 -1.83 -17.49 -35.75
#